data_AF-E9EM02-F1
#
_entry.id   AF-E9EM02-F1
#
_cell.length_a   1.000
_cell.length_b   1.000
_cell.length_c   1.000
_cell.angle_alpha   90.00
_cell.angle_beta   90.00
_cell.angle_gamma   90.00
#
_symmetry.space_group_name_H-M   'P 1'
#
loop_
_entity.id
_entity.type
_entity.pdbx_description
1 polymer ?
#
loop_
_entity_poly.entity_id
_entity_poly.type
_entity_poly.pdbx_seq_one_letter_code
_entity_poly.pdbx_strand_id
1 'polypeptide(L)'
;MCAKYKFQKPNDRRALDLMNVAAMAVVTDIPEIIIAYGVSDEYSFVLHKSCDLFERRASKLVSTIVSTFTANYVFSWPTCFPDTPLSFPLPTFDGRAVCYPSVQNLRDYLSWRQVDCHINNLYNTTFWSLVQLGGLDNKDAERTLAYELVDPGSHSVAAEMDDLAEPVTQSKTQTEKDKKRRAKARVVVQHLDIIKDDFWDRRPWILSNKPGKAPKET
;
A
#
# COMPACT_ATOMS: atom_id res chain seq x y z
N MET A 1 -4.73 18.04 -8.88
CA MET A 1 -3.39 18.09 -8.27
C MET A 1 -2.27 17.89 -9.31
N CYS A 2 -2.22 16.75 -10.00
CA CYS A 2 -1.12 16.40 -10.93
C CYS A 2 -0.80 17.44 -12.02
N ALA A 3 -1.82 18.01 -12.68
CA ALA A 3 -1.61 19.04 -13.71
C ALA A 3 -1.08 20.36 -13.11
N LYS A 4 -1.62 20.79 -11.96
CA LYS A 4 -1.24 22.02 -11.26
C LYS A 4 0.24 22.01 -10.86
N TYR A 5 0.73 20.87 -10.39
CA TYR A 5 2.11 20.68 -9.93
C TYR A 5 3.02 20.04 -10.99
N LYS A 6 2.55 19.94 -12.24
CA LYS A 6 3.31 19.43 -13.39
C LYS A 6 4.01 18.10 -13.11
N PHE A 7 3.24 17.14 -12.60
CA PHE A 7 3.78 15.81 -12.35
C PHE A 7 4.27 15.17 -13.64
N GLN A 8 5.46 14.57 -13.60
CA GLN A 8 6.02 13.80 -14.70
C GLN A 8 5.10 12.63 -15.07
N LYS A 9 5.09 12.30 -16.36
CA LYS A 9 4.29 11.23 -16.94
C LYS A 9 5.22 10.18 -17.56
N PRO A 10 4.93 8.87 -17.41
CA PRO A 10 3.74 8.31 -16.77
C PRO A 10 3.72 8.43 -15.24
N ASN A 11 4.89 8.50 -14.60
CA ASN A 11 5.04 8.52 -13.15
C ASN A 11 5.96 9.65 -12.69
N ASP A 12 5.62 10.32 -11.59
CA ASP A 12 6.50 11.31 -10.94
C ASP A 12 7.12 10.72 -9.68
N ARG A 13 8.43 10.53 -9.70
CA ARG A 13 9.16 9.94 -8.57
C ARG A 13 9.00 10.76 -7.29
N ARG A 14 8.95 12.09 -7.39
CA ARG A 14 8.82 12.99 -6.22
C ARG A 14 7.47 12.79 -5.54
N ALA A 15 6.41 12.62 -6.34
CA ALA A 15 5.07 12.36 -5.83
C ALA A 15 4.99 11.01 -5.12
N LEU A 16 5.60 9.97 -5.71
CA LEU A 16 5.64 8.63 -5.12
C LEU A 16 6.46 8.61 -3.82
N ASP A 17 7.62 9.27 -3.81
CA ASP A 17 8.43 9.38 -2.59
C ASP A 17 7.71 10.17 -1.49
N LEU A 18 6.94 11.21 -1.85
CA LEU A 18 6.11 11.93 -0.88
C LEU A 18 5.02 11.05 -0.27
N MET A 19 4.33 10.24 -1.09
CA MET A 19 3.36 9.25 -0.61
C MET A 19 4.03 8.23 0.31
N ASN A 20 5.23 7.75 -0.04
CA ASN A 20 5.99 6.81 0.79
C ASN A 20 6.36 7.42 2.14
N VAL A 21 6.83 8.67 2.18
CA VAL A 21 7.18 9.38 3.42
C VAL A 21 5.95 9.52 4.31
N ALA A 22 4.82 9.94 3.75
CA ALA A 22 3.57 10.04 4.50
C ALA A 22 3.10 8.68 5.04
N ALA A 23 3.19 7.61 4.24
CA ALA A 23 2.85 6.26 4.67
C ALA A 23 3.78 5.76 5.78
N MET A 24 5.08 6.00 5.68
CA MET A 24 6.06 5.61 6.69
C MET A 24 5.76 6.27 8.04
N ALA A 25 5.36 7.55 8.04
CA ALA A 25 4.93 8.23 9.26
C ALA A 25 3.71 7.55 9.88
N VAL A 26 2.69 7.22 9.07
CA VAL A 26 1.49 6.49 9.54
C VAL A 26 1.86 5.13 10.18
N VAL A 27 2.72 4.35 9.52
CA VAL A 27 3.15 3.03 10.04
C VAL A 27 3.96 3.17 11.33
N THR A 28 4.77 4.24 11.43
CA THR A 28 5.58 4.52 12.62
C THR A 28 4.69 4.94 13.81
N ASP A 29 3.71 5.81 13.56
CA ASP A 29 2.82 6.35 14.59
C ASP A 29 1.75 5.35 15.04
N ILE A 30 1.43 4.35 14.20
CA ILE A 30 0.42 3.33 14.46
C ILE A 30 1.04 1.92 14.37
N PRO A 31 1.66 1.43 15.47
CA PRO A 31 2.39 0.15 15.48
C PRO A 31 1.53 -1.12 15.27
N GLU A 32 0.20 -0.98 15.24
CA GLU A 32 -0.73 -2.07 14.91
C GLU A 32 -0.78 -2.34 13.39
N ILE A 33 -0.24 -1.43 12.57
CA ILE A 33 -0.09 -1.62 11.13
C ILE A 33 1.10 -2.55 10.87
N ILE A 34 0.84 -3.65 10.17
CA ILE A 34 1.83 -4.72 9.91
C ILE A 34 2.45 -4.65 8.52
N ILE A 35 1.72 -4.12 7.56
CA ILE A 35 2.18 -3.87 6.19
C ILE A 35 1.36 -2.72 5.60
N ALA A 36 2.02 -1.91 4.80
CA ALA A 36 1.37 -0.90 3.96
C ALA A 36 1.78 -1.14 2.50
N TYR A 37 0.83 -1.02 1.59
CA TYR A 37 1.04 -1.14 0.15
C TYR A 37 0.56 0.12 -0.55
N GLY A 38 1.38 0.72 -1.40
CA GLY A 38 1.05 1.95 -2.11
C GLY A 38 1.30 1.84 -3.60
N VAL A 39 0.41 2.43 -4.39
CA VAL A 39 0.49 2.54 -5.85
C VAL A 39 -0.19 3.83 -6.27
N SER A 40 0.35 4.53 -7.28
CA SER A 40 -0.22 5.77 -7.79
C SER A 40 -0.48 6.80 -6.67
N ASP A 41 -1.74 7.12 -6.41
CA ASP A 41 -2.27 8.05 -5.44
C ASP A 41 -3.02 7.34 -4.29
N GLU A 42 -2.88 6.02 -4.18
CA GLU A 42 -3.54 5.20 -3.15
C GLU A 42 -2.55 4.47 -2.24
N TYR A 43 -2.98 4.24 -1.00
CA TYR A 43 -2.28 3.44 -0.01
C TYR A 43 -3.25 2.57 0.79
N SER A 44 -2.88 1.31 0.99
CA SER A 44 -3.57 0.35 1.84
C SER A 44 -2.75 0.10 3.11
N PHE A 45 -3.37 0.25 4.27
CA PHE A 45 -2.76 -0.03 5.57
C PHE A 45 -3.43 -1.25 6.20
N VAL A 46 -2.66 -2.30 6.43
CA VAL A 46 -3.17 -3.55 7.01
C VAL A 46 -2.91 -3.52 8.51
N LEU A 47 -3.99 -3.50 9.28
CA LEU A 47 -3.92 -3.69 10.73
C LEU A 47 -3.92 -5.18 11.06
N HIS A 48 -3.16 -5.54 12.08
CA HIS A 48 -3.11 -6.91 12.55
C HIS A 48 -4.48 -7.41 13.04
N LYS A 49 -4.81 -8.70 12.86
CA LYS A 49 -6.13 -9.25 13.22
C LYS A 49 -6.51 -9.05 14.70
N SER A 50 -5.50 -9.08 15.58
CA SER A 50 -5.67 -8.85 17.03
C SER A 50 -5.66 -7.38 17.44
N CYS A 51 -5.65 -6.43 16.50
CA CYS A 51 -5.64 -5.00 16.80
C CYS A 51 -6.86 -4.63 17.65
N ASP A 52 -6.63 -3.91 18.74
CA ASP A 52 -7.70 -3.41 19.63
C ASP A 52 -7.72 -1.87 19.68
N LEU A 53 -6.99 -1.22 18.76
CA LEU A 53 -6.93 0.23 18.66
C LEU A 53 -8.34 0.81 18.46
N PHE A 54 -8.69 1.78 19.31
CA PHE A 54 -10.00 2.44 19.34
C PHE A 54 -11.19 1.47 19.41
N GLU A 55 -11.04 0.33 20.10
CA GLU A 55 -12.08 -0.70 20.19
C GLU A 55 -12.58 -1.14 18.80
N ARG A 56 -11.66 -1.11 17.81
CA ARG A 56 -11.92 -1.48 16.40
C ARG A 56 -13.00 -0.64 15.72
N ARG A 57 -13.29 0.56 16.22
CA ARG A 57 -14.23 1.50 15.61
C ARG A 57 -13.70 1.99 14.27
N ALA A 58 -14.33 1.53 13.18
CA ALA A 58 -13.93 1.85 11.81
C ALA A 58 -13.77 3.37 11.56
N SER A 59 -14.70 4.19 12.06
CA SER A 59 -14.63 5.65 11.88
C SER A 59 -13.40 6.28 12.54
N LYS A 60 -12.97 5.77 13.70
CA LYS A 60 -11.75 6.24 14.38
C LYS A 60 -10.50 5.78 13.65
N LEU A 61 -10.45 4.51 13.25
CA LEU A 61 -9.32 3.98 12.47
C LEU A 61 -9.10 4.75 11.17
N VAL A 62 -10.17 4.92 10.38
CA VAL A 62 -10.11 5.63 9.09
C VAL A 62 -9.73 7.10 9.30
N SER A 63 -10.41 7.83 10.17
CA SER A 63 -10.14 9.26 10.36
C SER A 63 -8.73 9.51 10.89
N THR A 64 -8.23 8.69 11.83
CA THR A 64 -6.86 8.81 12.32
C THR A 64 -5.86 8.57 11.20
N ILE A 65 -5.94 7.46 10.46
CA ILE A 65 -5.02 7.15 9.36
C ILE A 65 -5.04 8.26 8.30
N VAL A 66 -6.22 8.68 7.83
CA VAL A 66 -6.38 9.71 6.79
C VAL A 66 -5.82 11.06 7.26
N SER A 67 -6.10 11.46 8.51
CA SER A 67 -5.60 12.72 9.05
C SER A 67 -4.07 12.72 9.21
N THR A 68 -3.49 11.63 9.73
CA THR A 68 -2.05 11.49 9.88
C THR A 68 -1.35 11.46 8.54
N PHE A 69 -1.91 10.73 7.56
CA PHE A 69 -1.37 10.68 6.20
C PHE A 69 -1.39 12.06 5.54
N THR A 70 -2.55 12.74 5.58
CA THR A 70 -2.72 14.07 4.97
C THR A 70 -1.79 15.10 5.61
N ALA A 71 -1.68 15.10 6.95
CA ALA A 71 -0.80 16.02 7.67
C ALA A 71 0.66 15.82 7.28
N ASN A 72 1.13 14.57 7.24
CA ASN A 72 2.51 14.25 6.82
C ASN A 72 2.75 14.53 5.34
N TYR A 73 1.77 14.30 4.46
CA TYR A 73 1.87 14.64 3.04
C TYR A 73 2.08 16.14 2.84
N VAL A 74 1.32 16.98 3.54
CA VAL A 74 1.47 18.45 3.49
C VAL A 74 2.80 18.88 4.12
N PHE A 75 3.14 18.33 5.28
CA PHE A 75 4.36 18.67 6.02
C PHE A 75 5.63 18.32 5.23
N SER A 76 5.68 17.15 4.60
CA SER A 76 6.84 16.67 3.85
C SER A 76 6.88 17.17 2.41
N TRP A 77 5.84 17.87 1.94
CA TRP A 77 5.80 18.41 0.58
C TRP A 77 7.04 19.23 0.21
N PRO A 78 7.53 20.20 1.02
CA PRO A 78 8.69 21.02 0.65
C PRO A 78 9.98 20.20 0.50
N THR A 79 10.06 19.02 1.12
CA THR A 79 11.20 18.11 0.99
C THR A 79 11.21 17.42 -0.37
N CYS A 80 10.04 17.06 -0.91
CA CYS A 80 9.91 16.39 -2.20
C CYS A 80 9.72 17.36 -3.38
N PHE A 81 9.19 18.55 -3.13
CA PHE A 81 8.88 19.59 -4.11
C PHE A 81 9.41 20.97 -3.64
N PRO A 82 10.73 21.15 -3.53
CA PRO A 82 11.32 22.38 -2.98
C PRO A 82 10.98 23.63 -3.80
N ASP A 83 10.93 23.49 -5.13
CA ASP A 83 10.69 24.61 -6.05
C ASP A 83 9.22 24.85 -6.36
N THR A 84 8.31 24.06 -5.78
CA THR A 84 6.88 24.14 -6.14
C THR A 84 6.02 24.11 -4.88
N PRO A 85 5.88 25.25 -4.16
CA PRO A 85 5.10 25.30 -2.93
C PRO A 85 3.64 24.90 -3.11
N LEU A 86 3.07 24.27 -2.07
CA LEU A 86 1.63 24.01 -2.01
C LEU A 86 0.85 25.33 -2.03
N SER A 87 -0.31 25.28 -2.66
CA SER A 87 -1.26 26.39 -2.70
C SER A 87 -2.67 25.83 -2.74
N PHE A 88 -3.63 26.57 -2.22
CA PHE A 88 -5.02 26.12 -2.14
C PHE A 88 -5.60 25.71 -3.52
N PRO A 89 -6.49 24.69 -3.57
CA PRO A 89 -6.86 23.81 -2.46
C PRO A 89 -5.72 22.83 -2.08
N LEU A 90 -5.64 22.51 -0.78
CA LEU A 90 -4.66 21.57 -0.25
C LEU A 90 -5.02 20.11 -0.62
N PRO A 91 -4.02 19.19 -0.63
CA PRO A 91 -4.29 17.76 -0.83
C PRO A 91 -5.22 17.22 0.25
N THR A 92 -6.10 16.32 -0.16
CA THR A 92 -7.04 15.61 0.69
C THR A 92 -7.09 14.16 0.25
N PHE A 93 -7.30 13.26 1.20
CA PHE A 93 -7.45 11.83 0.94
C PHE A 93 -8.79 11.36 1.50
N ASP A 94 -9.45 10.46 0.79
CA ASP A 94 -10.55 9.69 1.34
C ASP A 94 -9.99 8.40 2.00
N GLY A 95 -10.86 7.65 2.65
CA GLY A 95 -10.46 6.40 3.28
C GLY A 95 -11.66 5.53 3.59
N ARG A 96 -11.45 4.22 3.58
CA ARG A 96 -12.44 3.21 3.94
C ARG A 96 -11.80 2.09 4.75
N ALA A 97 -12.58 1.48 5.62
CA ALA A 97 -12.18 0.26 6.32
C ALA A 97 -12.88 -0.95 5.68
N VAL A 98 -12.12 -2.00 5.40
CA VAL A 98 -12.62 -3.28 4.89
C VAL A 98 -12.09 -4.38 5.80
N CYS A 99 -12.96 -5.31 6.18
CA CYS A 99 -12.59 -6.44 7.02
C CYS A 99 -12.43 -7.69 6.15
N TYR A 100 -11.28 -8.35 6.22
CA TYR A 100 -11.03 -9.63 5.58
C TYR A 100 -11.10 -10.74 6.63
N PRO A 101 -12.01 -11.72 6.49
CA PRO A 101 -12.24 -12.74 7.51
C PRO A 101 -11.11 -13.78 7.57
N SER A 102 -10.32 -13.91 6.49
CA SER A 102 -9.19 -14.84 6.39
C SER A 102 -7.92 -14.15 5.90
N VAL A 103 -6.79 -14.78 6.18
CA VAL A 103 -5.49 -14.39 5.63
C VAL A 103 -5.49 -14.50 4.10
N GLN A 104 -6.15 -15.50 3.54
CA GLN A 104 -6.24 -15.67 2.09
C GLN A 104 -6.92 -14.48 1.43
N ASN A 105 -8.06 -14.02 1.95
CA ASN A 105 -8.75 -12.86 1.35
C ASN A 105 -7.91 -11.58 1.44
N LEU A 106 -7.12 -11.41 2.50
CA LEU A 106 -6.17 -10.30 2.61
C LEU A 106 -5.06 -10.41 1.55
N ARG A 107 -4.52 -11.61 1.33
CA ARG A 107 -3.50 -11.85 0.29
C ARG A 107 -4.06 -11.62 -1.10
N ASP A 108 -5.28 -12.09 -1.37
CA ASP A 108 -5.97 -11.86 -2.64
C ASP A 108 -6.19 -10.36 -2.89
N TYR A 109 -6.59 -9.61 -1.86
CA TYR A 109 -6.74 -8.15 -1.95
C TYR A 109 -5.44 -7.44 -2.31
N LEU A 110 -4.34 -7.78 -1.62
CA LEU A 110 -3.04 -7.16 -1.88
C LEU A 110 -2.49 -7.57 -3.26
N SER A 111 -2.71 -8.83 -3.66
CA SER A 111 -2.36 -9.33 -4.98
C SER A 111 -3.14 -8.60 -6.07
N TRP A 112 -4.45 -8.42 -5.87
CA TRP A 112 -5.31 -7.66 -6.77
C TRP A 112 -4.80 -6.23 -6.95
N ARG A 113 -4.43 -5.55 -5.86
CA ARG A 113 -3.87 -4.19 -5.92
C ARG A 113 -2.53 -4.14 -6.66
N GLN A 114 -1.69 -5.16 -6.52
CA GLN A 114 -0.43 -5.23 -7.28
C GLN A 114 -0.63 -5.58 -8.76
N VAL A 115 -1.56 -6.46 -9.09
CA VAL A 115 -1.91 -6.76 -10.48
C VAL A 115 -2.46 -5.50 -11.17
N ASP A 116 -3.33 -4.76 -10.49
CA ASP A 116 -3.84 -3.48 -11.00
C ASP A 116 -2.71 -2.45 -11.22
N CYS A 117 -1.74 -2.38 -10.30
CA CYS A 117 -0.52 -1.58 -10.49
C CYS A 117 0.23 -1.98 -11.78
N HIS A 118 0.43 -3.27 -12.01
CA HIS A 118 1.12 -3.75 -13.22
C HIS A 118 0.39 -3.37 -14.51
N ILE A 119 -0.94 -3.59 -14.55
CA ILE A 119 -1.77 -3.28 -15.71
C ILE A 119 -1.75 -1.77 -15.98
N ASN A 120 -2.04 -0.96 -14.95
CA ASN A 120 -2.12 0.49 -15.09
C ASN A 120 -0.75 1.10 -15.45
N ASN A 121 0.33 0.63 -14.84
CA ASN A 121 1.66 1.16 -15.15
C ASN A 121 2.11 0.79 -16.57
N LEU A 122 1.84 -0.43 -17.03
CA LEU A 122 2.14 -0.85 -18.40
C LEU A 122 1.35 0.00 -19.42
N TYR A 123 0.03 0.13 -19.20
CA TYR A 123 -0.83 0.95 -20.05
C TYR A 123 -0.34 2.40 -20.09
N ASN A 124 -0.17 3.05 -18.94
CA ASN A 124 0.24 4.45 -18.84
C ASN A 124 1.62 4.70 -19.45
N THR A 125 2.58 3.79 -19.24
CA THR A 125 3.92 3.92 -19.83
C THR A 125 3.85 3.89 -21.35
N THR A 126 3.08 2.95 -21.89
CA THR A 126 2.90 2.84 -23.34
C THR A 126 2.17 4.07 -23.90
N PHE A 127 1.08 4.47 -23.25
CA PHE A 127 0.28 5.64 -23.61
C PHE A 127 1.12 6.92 -23.67
N TRP A 128 1.85 7.23 -22.61
CA TRP A 128 2.67 8.44 -22.57
C TRP A 128 3.88 8.37 -23.48
N SER A 129 4.41 7.17 -23.77
CA SER A 129 5.45 7.01 -24.80
C SER A 129 4.93 7.33 -26.19
N LEU A 130 3.71 6.88 -26.53
CA LEU A 130 3.06 7.22 -27.80
C LEU A 130 2.83 8.72 -27.95
N VAL A 131 2.41 9.39 -26.87
CA VAL A 131 2.17 10.84 -26.89
C VAL A 131 3.49 11.63 -26.98
N GLN A 132 4.45 11.34 -26.10
CA GLN A 132 5.67 12.16 -25.95
C GLN A 132 6.74 11.86 -26.99
N LEU A 133 6.90 10.57 -27.36
CA LEU A 133 7.93 10.14 -28.30
C LEU A 133 7.34 9.90 -29.69
N GLY A 134 6.11 9.38 -29.76
CA GLY A 134 5.41 9.13 -31.02
C GLY A 134 4.69 10.36 -31.60
N GLY A 135 4.48 11.42 -30.82
CA GLY A 135 3.80 12.63 -31.25
C GLY A 135 2.30 12.44 -31.50
N LEU A 136 1.70 11.35 -31.01
CA LEU A 136 0.26 11.13 -31.10
C LEU A 136 -0.47 12.09 -30.17
N ASP A 137 -1.67 12.51 -30.57
CA ASP A 137 -2.58 13.13 -29.62
C ASP A 137 -3.16 12.08 -28.66
N ASN A 138 -3.79 12.54 -27.57
CA ASN A 138 -4.32 11.64 -26.55
C ASN A 138 -5.38 10.66 -27.10
N LYS A 139 -6.21 11.09 -28.06
CA LYS A 139 -7.31 10.27 -28.60
C LYS A 139 -6.77 9.17 -29.50
N ASP A 140 -5.76 9.50 -30.31
CA ASP A 140 -5.14 8.55 -31.21
C ASP A 140 -4.23 7.57 -30.46
N ALA A 141 -3.55 8.02 -29.39
CA ALA A 141 -2.84 7.12 -28.48
C ALA A 141 -3.79 6.13 -27.80
N GLU A 142 -4.93 6.60 -27.30
CA GLU A 142 -5.97 5.74 -26.69
C GLU A 142 -6.52 4.74 -27.71
N ARG A 143 -6.83 5.18 -28.93
CA ARG A 143 -7.30 4.30 -30.01
C ARG A 143 -6.27 3.25 -30.41
N THR A 144 -4.98 3.61 -30.39
CA THR A 144 -3.88 2.69 -30.69
C THR A 144 -3.76 1.60 -29.62
N LEU A 145 -4.04 1.95 -28.36
CA LEU A 145 -4.03 1.03 -27.23
C LEU A 145 -5.37 0.35 -27.00
N ALA A 146 -6.38 0.62 -27.81
CA ALA A 146 -7.65 -0.09 -27.78
C ALA A 146 -7.44 -1.50 -28.33
N TYR A 147 -7.06 -2.43 -27.45
CA TYR A 147 -7.09 -3.85 -27.73
C TYR A 147 -8.38 -4.46 -27.18
N GLU A 148 -8.93 -5.42 -27.92
CA GLU A 148 -9.99 -6.29 -27.43
C GLU A 148 -9.32 -7.40 -26.61
N LEU A 149 -9.71 -7.52 -25.33
CA LEU A 149 -9.27 -8.63 -24.48
C LEU A 149 -9.89 -9.92 -25.03
N VAL A 150 -9.07 -10.79 -25.60
CA VAL A 150 -9.47 -12.18 -25.87
C VAL A 150 -9.24 -12.97 -24.60
N ASP A 151 -10.32 -13.48 -24.01
CA ASP A 151 -10.28 -14.29 -22.79
C ASP A 151 -9.41 -15.54 -23.05
N PRO A 152 -8.25 -15.69 -22.37
CA PRO A 152 -7.57 -16.97 -22.35
C PRO A 152 -8.44 -17.91 -21.52
N GLY A 153 -8.89 -19.02 -22.11
CA GLY A 153 -9.85 -19.97 -21.55
C GLY A 153 -9.78 -20.11 -20.02
N SER A 154 -10.95 -19.96 -19.40
CA SER A 154 -11.16 -20.00 -17.95
C SER A 154 -10.60 -21.28 -17.33
N HIS A 155 -9.54 -21.15 -16.52
CA HIS A 155 -9.18 -22.17 -15.55
C HIS A 155 -9.60 -21.68 -14.17
N SER A 156 -10.76 -22.15 -13.70
CA SER A 156 -11.14 -22.10 -12.30
C SER A 156 -10.22 -23.03 -11.51
N VAL A 157 -9.58 -22.51 -10.47
CA VAL A 157 -9.09 -23.34 -9.37
C VAL A 157 -9.48 -22.66 -8.09
N ALA A 158 -10.55 -23.17 -7.48
CA ALA A 158 -10.98 -22.82 -6.14
C ALA A 158 -10.51 -23.92 -5.16
N ALA A 159 -10.03 -23.46 -4.00
CA ALA A 159 -9.76 -24.18 -2.75
C ALA A 159 -8.66 -25.27 -2.82
N GLU A 160 -7.77 -25.47 -1.84
CA GLU A 160 -7.91 -25.45 -0.38
C GLU A 160 -6.54 -25.14 0.27
N MET A 161 -6.57 -24.51 1.44
CA MET A 161 -5.90 -25.00 2.67
C MET A 161 -6.29 -24.04 3.80
N ASP A 162 -7.29 -24.46 4.58
CA ASP A 162 -7.60 -23.91 5.89
C ASP A 162 -6.89 -24.78 6.92
N ASP A 163 -5.78 -24.29 7.47
CA ASP A 163 -5.49 -24.40 8.89
C ASP A 163 -4.30 -23.50 9.26
N LEU A 164 -4.21 -23.11 10.54
CA LEU A 164 -3.16 -22.34 11.21
C LEU A 164 -3.35 -20.82 11.29
N ALA A 165 -4.27 -20.40 12.17
CA ALA A 165 -3.82 -19.95 13.49
C ALA A 165 -5.04 -19.55 14.34
N GLU A 166 -5.50 -20.50 15.16
CA GLU A 166 -6.22 -20.13 16.39
C GLU A 166 -5.42 -19.03 17.11
N PRO A 167 -6.09 -17.96 17.60
CA PRO A 167 -5.40 -16.96 18.39
C PRO A 167 -4.89 -17.65 19.66
N VAL A 168 -3.60 -17.98 19.69
CA VAL A 168 -2.93 -18.40 20.92
C VAL A 168 -3.22 -17.32 21.95
N THR A 169 -3.93 -17.70 23.02
CA THR A 169 -4.24 -16.85 24.17
C THR A 169 -2.92 -16.53 24.87
N GLN A 170 -2.27 -15.47 24.38
CA GLN A 170 -1.05 -14.96 24.97
C GLN A 170 -1.39 -14.27 26.29
N SER A 171 -0.56 -14.50 27.32
CA SER A 171 -0.62 -13.74 28.55
C SER A 171 -0.51 -12.24 28.25
N LYS A 172 -1.24 -11.40 28.99
CA LYS A 172 -1.20 -9.93 28.87
C LYS A 172 0.23 -9.37 28.83
N THR A 173 1.14 -10.00 29.58
CA THR A 173 2.57 -9.62 29.60
C THR A 173 3.28 -9.86 28.27
N GLN A 174 2.92 -10.92 27.54
CA GLN A 174 3.51 -11.24 26.24
C GLN A 174 3.00 -10.28 25.16
N THR A 175 1.70 -9.98 25.15
CA THR A 175 1.09 -9.00 24.24
C THR A 175 1.74 -7.62 24.38
N GLU A 176 1.95 -7.15 25.61
CA GLU A 176 2.63 -5.87 25.87
C GLU A 176 4.10 -5.87 25.43
N LYS A 177 4.82 -6.99 25.62
CA LYS A 177 6.19 -7.13 25.11
C LYS A 177 6.24 -7.08 23.59
N ASP A 178 5.33 -7.77 22.92
CA ASP A 178 5.27 -7.81 21.46
C ASP A 178 4.82 -6.47 20.87
N LYS A 179 3.93 -5.74 21.56
CA LYS A 179 3.58 -4.35 21.23
C LYS A 179 4.79 -3.41 21.33
N LYS A 180 5.56 -3.50 22.41
CA LYS A 180 6.81 -2.74 22.57
C LYS A 180 7.86 -3.09 21.50
N ARG A 181 7.92 -4.35 21.06
CA ARG A 181 8.81 -4.77 19.96
C ARG A 181 8.37 -4.18 18.63
N ARG A 182 7.07 -4.22 18.30
CA ARG A 182 6.52 -3.60 17.09
C ARG A 182 6.81 -2.10 17.05
N ALA A 183 6.60 -1.40 18.16
CA ALA A 183 6.88 0.04 18.27
C ALA A 183 8.36 0.42 18.08
N LYS A 184 9.30 -0.51 18.26
CA LYS A 184 10.74 -0.31 18.04
C LYS A 184 11.23 -0.87 16.71
N ALA A 185 10.36 -1.51 15.93
CA ALA A 185 10.73 -2.09 14.67
C ALA A 185 11.04 -0.99 13.65
N ARG A 186 12.06 -1.21 12.84
CA ARG A 186 12.41 -0.30 11.75
C ARG A 186 11.44 -0.49 10.58
N VAL A 187 10.79 0.59 10.17
CA VAL A 187 9.97 0.61 8.95
C VAL A 187 10.90 0.70 7.73
N VAL A 188 10.63 -0.13 6.73
CA VAL A 188 11.41 -0.17 5.47
C VAL A 188 10.49 -0.13 4.27
N VAL A 189 10.92 0.58 3.22
CA VAL A 189 10.24 0.60 1.93
C VAL A 189 10.95 -0.39 1.00
N GLN A 190 10.18 -1.27 0.36
CA GLN A 190 10.69 -2.25 -0.60
C GLN A 190 9.74 -2.29 -1.82
N HIS A 191 10.29 -2.60 -2.99
CA HIS A 191 9.54 -2.81 -4.22
C HIS A 191 9.71 -4.28 -4.64
N LEU A 192 8.80 -5.14 -4.18
CA LEU A 192 8.87 -6.59 -4.36
C LEU A 192 7.55 -7.11 -4.92
N ASP A 193 7.59 -8.27 -5.57
CA ASP A 193 6.40 -9.08 -5.84
C ASP A 193 5.84 -9.59 -4.51
N ILE A 194 4.58 -9.26 -4.22
CA ILE A 194 3.82 -9.71 -3.04
C ILE A 194 2.68 -10.65 -3.43
N ILE A 195 2.54 -10.99 -4.71
CA ILE A 195 1.56 -11.95 -5.21
C ILE A 195 2.01 -13.38 -4.87
N LYS A 196 3.29 -13.69 -5.12
CA LYS A 196 3.85 -15.03 -4.91
C LYS A 196 4.13 -15.35 -3.44
N ASP A 197 4.09 -16.64 -3.13
CA ASP A 197 4.32 -17.19 -1.78
C ASP A 197 5.69 -16.80 -1.19
N ASP A 198 6.73 -16.73 -2.02
CA ASP A 198 8.09 -16.36 -1.63
C ASP A 198 8.17 -15.11 -0.73
N PHE A 199 7.32 -14.11 -0.98
CA PHE A 199 7.29 -12.90 -0.16
C PHE A 199 6.83 -13.18 1.27
N TRP A 200 5.74 -13.96 1.38
CA TRP A 200 5.03 -14.28 2.61
C TRP A 200 5.81 -15.30 3.45
N ASP A 201 6.38 -16.31 2.81
CA ASP A 201 7.15 -17.37 3.47
C ASP A 201 8.44 -16.83 4.11
N ARG A 202 9.06 -15.82 3.47
CA ARG A 202 10.21 -15.11 4.03
C ARG A 202 9.85 -14.16 5.16
N ARG A 203 8.57 -13.83 5.34
CA ARG A 203 8.07 -12.83 6.29
C ARG A 203 6.86 -13.34 7.07
N PRO A 204 6.97 -14.48 7.76
CA PRO A 204 5.84 -15.10 8.44
C PRO A 204 5.27 -14.23 9.57
N TRP A 205 6.02 -13.24 10.08
CA TRP A 205 5.55 -12.29 11.09
C TRP A 205 4.53 -11.27 10.59
N ILE A 206 4.36 -11.11 9.27
CA ILE A 206 3.31 -10.24 8.72
C ILE A 206 1.94 -10.88 8.99
N LEU A 207 1.84 -12.19 8.77
CA LEU A 207 0.58 -12.94 8.89
C LEU A 207 0.42 -13.62 10.25
N SER A 208 1.52 -13.88 10.95
CA SER A 208 1.50 -14.48 12.28
C SER A 208 1.44 -13.41 13.38
N ASN A 209 0.76 -13.74 14.49
CA ASN A 209 0.73 -12.89 15.70
C ASN A 209 2.11 -12.73 16.37
N LYS A 210 3.19 -13.26 15.79
CA LYS A 210 4.53 -13.29 16.40
C LYS A 210 5.44 -12.29 15.68
N PRO A 211 5.99 -11.28 16.39
CA PRO A 211 7.00 -10.39 15.81
C PRO A 211 8.19 -11.18 15.26
N GLY A 212 8.69 -10.78 14.09
CA GLY A 212 9.88 -11.38 13.49
C GLY A 212 11.08 -11.26 14.43
N LYS A 213 12.04 -12.20 14.33
CA LYS A 213 13.32 -12.06 15.03
C LYS A 213 14.08 -10.91 14.35
N ALA A 214 14.61 -9.98 15.14
CA ALA A 214 15.54 -8.98 14.62
C ALA A 214 16.69 -9.71 13.90
N PRO A 215 17.20 -9.20 12.77
CA PRO A 215 18.39 -9.74 12.16
C PRO A 215 19.50 -9.81 13.22
N LYS A 216 20.14 -10.97 13.37
CA LYS A 216 21.41 -11.00 14.11
C LYS A 216 22.37 -10.17 13.29
N GLU A 217 22.89 -9.08 13.85
CA GLU A 217 23.99 -8.35 13.24
C GLU A 217 25.13 -9.36 12.99
N THR A 218 25.48 -9.54 11.72
CA THR A 218 26.69 -10.22 11.25
C THR A 218 27.66 -9.16 10.75
#